data_AF-A0A9E3NZB6-F1
#
_entry.id   AF-A0A9E3NZB6-F1
#
_cell.length_a   1.000
_cell.length_b   1.000
_cell.length_c   1.000
_cell.angle_alpha   90.00
_cell.angle_beta   90.00
_cell.angle_gamma   90.00
#
_symmetry.space_group_name_H-M   'P 1'
#
loop_
_entity.id
_entity.type
_entity.pdbx_description
1 polymer ?
#
loop_
_entity_poly.entity_id
_entity_poly.type
_entity_poly.pdbx_seq_one_letter_code
_entity_poly.pdbx_strand_id
1 'polypeptide(L)' 'MAPLLMHSEMVPVAARDSLRAAFEAPPERRDQMLHSAARILHAQTGLDCADVRELVGLTSSACT' A
#
# COMPACT_ATOMS: atom_id res chain seq x y z
N MET A 1 -0.05 -9.95 2.18
CA MET A 1 1.06 -9.32 2.93
C MET A 1 0.67 -8.01 3.62
N ALA A 2 -0.33 -7.28 3.14
CA ALA A 2 -0.78 -6.01 3.75
C ALA A 2 -1.01 -5.98 5.28
N PRO A 3 -1.51 -7.04 5.96
CA PRO A 3 -1.65 -7.01 7.43
C PRO A 3 -0.31 -6.82 8.15
N LEU A 4 0.79 -7.35 7.62
CA LEU A 4 2.12 -7.23 8.23
C LEU A 4 2.67 -5.81 8.15
N LEU A 5 2.29 -5.05 7.12
CA LEU A 5 2.74 -3.66 6.93
C LEU A 5 2.04 -2.69 7.88
N MET A 6 0.79 -2.97 8.25
CA MET A 6 0.04 -2.16 9.21
C MET A 6 0.66 -2.15 10.61
N HIS A 7 1.48 -3.16 10.93
CA HIS A 7 2.13 -3.33 12.22
C HIS A 7 3.64 -3.10 12.18
N SER A 8 4.22 -2.82 11.00
CA SER A 8 5.65 -2.59 10.86
C SER A 8 5.98 -1.14 11.21
N GLU A 9 7.00 -0.92 12.05
CA GLU A 9 7.51 0.42 12.40
C GLU A 9 8.36 1.02 11.27
N MET A 10 8.84 0.19 10.34
CA MET A 10 9.58 0.63 9.15
C MET A 10 8.66 1.16 8.05
N VAL A 11 7.33 1.00 8.20
CA VAL A 11 6.36 1.54 7.25
C VAL A 11 5.92 2.92 7.74
N PRO A 12 6.01 3.96 6.89
CA PRO A 12 5.60 5.28 7.31
C PRO A 12 4.15 5.34 7.78
N VAL A 13 3.90 6.15 8.81
CA VAL A 13 2.58 6.29 9.46
C VAL A 13 1.48 6.55 8.42
N ALA A 14 1.71 7.47 7.48
CA ALA A 14 0.74 7.79 6.43
C ALA A 14 0.39 6.60 5.50
N ALA A 15 1.36 5.71 5.22
CA ALA A 15 1.12 4.51 4.44
C ALA A 15 0.31 3.47 5.24
N ARG A 16 0.60 3.31 6.54
CA ARG A 16 -0.16 2.41 7.43
C ARG A 16 -1.61 2.86 7.58
N ASP A 17 -1.85 4.16 7.76
CA ASP A 17 -3.20 4.70 7.86
C ASP A 17 -3.97 4.52 6.55
N SER A 18 -3.31 4.75 5.41
CA SER A 18 -3.91 4.49 4.10
C SER A 18 -4.23 3.01 3.87
N LEU A 19 -3.35 2.10 4.30
CA LEU A 19 -3.60 0.66 4.27
C LEU A 19 -4.78 0.29 5.16
N ARG A 20 -4.82 0.76 6.41
CA ARG A 20 -5.93 0.48 7.34
C ARG A 20 -7.26 0.93 6.74
N ALA A 21 -7.31 2.16 6.24
CA ALA A 21 -8.48 2.71 5.58
C ALA A 21 -8.91 1.89 4.35
N ALA A 22 -7.96 1.34 3.58
CA ALA A 22 -8.26 0.48 2.43
C ALA A 22 -8.94 -0.84 2.83
N PHE A 23 -8.54 -1.43 3.96
CA PHE A 23 -9.12 -2.68 4.45
C PHE A 23 -10.47 -2.48 5.16
N GLU A 24 -10.69 -1.31 5.75
CA GLU A 24 -11.98 -0.90 6.32
C GLU A 24 -12.99 -0.43 5.25
N ALA A 25 -12.51 -0.04 4.07
CA ALA A 25 -13.35 0.42 2.98
C ALA A 25 -14.08 -0.71 2.23
N PRO A 26 -15.20 -0.38 1.55
CA PRO A 26 -15.89 -1.28 0.63
C PRO A 26 -14.94 -1.82 -0.47
N PRO A 27 -15.17 -3.05 -0.95
CA PRO A 27 -14.30 -3.69 -1.95
C PRO A 27 -14.11 -2.84 -3.20
N GLU A 28 -15.11 -2.06 -3.61
CA GLU A 28 -15.07 -1.22 -4.81
C GLU A 28 -14.07 -0.06 -4.69
N ARG A 29 -13.78 0.38 -3.46
CA ARG A 29 -12.82 1.47 -3.18
C ARG A 29 -11.45 0.96 -2.74
N ARG A 30 -11.36 -0.29 -2.30
CA ARG A 30 -10.15 -0.89 -1.76
C ARG A 30 -8.97 -0.77 -2.71
N ASP A 31 -9.16 -1.10 -3.99
CA ASP A 31 -8.08 -1.06 -4.99
C ASP A 31 -7.48 0.36 -5.16
N GLN A 32 -8.35 1.37 -5.29
CA GLN A 32 -7.95 2.78 -5.39
C GLN A 32 -7.18 3.26 -4.14
N MET A 33 -7.58 2.77 -2.96
CA MET A 33 -6.94 3.11 -1.69
C MET A 33 -5.59 2.38 -1.53
N LEU A 34 -5.48 1.12 -1.93
CA LEU A 34 -4.22 0.38 -1.98
C LEU A 34 -3.23 1.04 -2.94
N HIS A 35 -3.70 1.53 -4.09
CA HIS A 35 -2.88 2.31 -5.02
C HIS A 35 -2.34 3.61 -4.41
N SER A 36 -3.10 4.23 -3.50
CA SER A 36 -2.66 5.43 -2.79
C SER A 36 -1.63 5.08 -1.71
N ALA A 37 -1.86 4.00 -0.96
CA ALA A 37 -0.88 3.48 -0.01
C ALA A 37 0.45 3.10 -0.70
N ALA A 38 0.38 2.47 -1.89
CA ALA A 38 1.55 2.13 -2.68
C ALA A 38 2.35 3.37 -3.11
N ARG A 39 1.68 4.42 -3.58
CA ARG A 39 2.38 5.68 -3.95
C ARG A 39 3.09 6.31 -2.75
N ILE A 40 2.48 6.29 -1.57
CA ILE A 40 3.06 6.83 -0.34
C ILE A 40 4.29 6.00 0.08
N LEU A 41 4.18 4.67 0.04
CA LEU A 41 5.29 3.77 0.34
C LEU A 41 6.47 4.03 -0.60
N HIS A 42 6.23 4.01 -1.92
CA HIS A 42 7.28 4.27 -2.92
C HIS A 42 7.98 5.61 -2.69
N ALA A 43 7.22 6.68 -2.48
CA ALA A 43 7.77 8.02 -2.29
C ALA A 43 8.61 8.18 -1.00
N GLN A 44 8.34 7.38 0.03
CA GLN A 44 8.95 7.56 1.35
C GLN A 44 10.04 6.54 1.68
N THR A 45 9.97 5.34 1.11
CA THR A 45 10.99 4.29 1.32
C THR A 45 11.94 4.16 0.14
N GLY A 46 11.59 4.68 -1.04
CA GLY A 46 12.35 4.50 -2.27
C GLY A 46 12.33 3.06 -2.79
N LEU A 47 11.50 2.18 -2.22
CA LEU A 47 11.32 0.80 -2.70
C LEU A 47 10.77 0.80 -4.11
N ASP A 48 11.13 -0.22 -4.90
CA ASP A 48 10.63 -0.33 -6.26
C ASP A 48 9.10 -0.41 -6.29
N CYS A 49 8.52 0.20 -7.32
CA CYS A 49 7.07 0.26 -7.43
C CYS A 49 6.44 -1.15 -7.51
N ALA A 50 7.12 -2.11 -8.13
CA ALA A 50 6.68 -3.51 -8.16
C ALA A 50 6.61 -4.11 -6.74
N ASP A 51 7.68 -3.96 -5.96
CA ASP A 51 7.76 -4.44 -4.58
C ASP A 51 6.67 -3.80 -3.72
N VAL A 52 6.51 -2.49 -3.83
CA VAL A 52 5.50 -1.77 -3.05
C VAL A 52 4.08 -2.22 -3.38
N ARG A 53 3.78 -2.51 -4.65
CA ARG A 53 2.48 -3.04 -5.06
C ARG A 53 2.22 -4.43 -4.49
N GLU A 54 3.21 -5.32 -4.56
CA GLU A 54 3.12 -6.66 -3.96
C GLU A 54 2.89 -6.58 -2.45
N LEU A 55 3.64 -5.71 -1.77
CA LEU A 55 3.54 -5.43 -0.35
C LEU A 55 2.11 -5.04 0.04
N VAL A 56 1.49 -4.10 -0.68
CA VAL A 56 0.10 -3.67 -0.42
C VAL A 56 -0.95 -4.65 -0.97
N GLY A 57 -0.56 -5.69 -1.71
CA GLY A 57 -1.45 -6.72 -2.26
C GLY A 57 -2.10 -6.38 -3.60
N LEU A 58 -1.52 -5.47 -4.38
CA LEU A 58 -1.93 -5.17 -5.76
C LEU A 58 -1.26 -6.17 -6.73
N THR A 59 -2.04 -6.89 -7.52
CA THR A 59 -1.56 -7.97 -8.41
C THR A 59 -1.18 -7.52 -9.83
N SER A 60 -1.21 -6.22 -10.16
CA SER A 60 -1.06 -5.74 -11.53
C SER A 60 0.30 -5.11 -11.84
N SER A 61 0.81 -5.38 -13.05
CA SER A 61 2.20 -5.27 -13.52
C SER A 61 2.62 -3.94 -14.14
N ALA A 62 1.82 -2.88 -14.04
CA ALA A 62 2.16 -1.58 -14.62
C ALA A 62 2.54 -0.56 -13.54
N CYS A 63 3.85 -0.35 -13.41
CA CYS A 63 4.45 0.84 -12.82
C CYS A 63 4.93 1.70 -13.98
N THR A 64 4.10 2.65 -14.41
CA THR A 64 4.40 3.62 -15.49
C THR A 64 4.39 5.03 -14.94
#